data_AF-A0A2T5M677-F1
#
_entry.id   AF-A0A2T5M677-F1
#
_cell.length_a   1.000
_cell.length_b   1.000
_cell.length_c   1.000
_cell.angle_alpha   90.00
_cell.angle_beta   90.00
_cell.angle_gamma   90.00
#
_symmetry.space_group_name_H-M   'P 1'
#
loop_
_entity.id
_entity.type
_entity.pdbx_description
1 polymer ?
#
loop_
_entity_poly.entity_id
_entity_poly.type
_entity_poly.pdbx_seq_one_letter_code
_entity_poly.pdbx_strand_id
1 'polypeptide(L)'
;MPSDDTSHFQSIAWVSELLRDESFVTITTPSRVLKPTAEDTFFATTINSPSTIAACLTQYRRPSPSIKPLSPGTIPTDEIRIFCTLGTGLNGYPGVLHGGMVASLLDECMGLILSFNLGGGNPGHTGPVTAYLNTKFTRPVLTPGTFVVTGKVTESNDNRKWKIVGDIRDADGNVCSQAECLYVQPRSKI
;
A
#
# COMPACT_ATOMS: atom_id res chain seq x y z
N MET A 1 0.10 -3.17 -21.93
CA MET A 1 -0.54 -2.17 -21.05
C MET A 1 -0.66 -2.82 -19.69
N PRO A 2 -0.33 -2.14 -18.57
CA PRO A 2 -0.75 -2.64 -17.26
C PRO A 2 -2.25 -2.90 -17.36
N SER A 3 -2.69 -4.13 -17.06
CA SER A 3 -4.11 -4.42 -16.97
C SER A 3 -4.68 -3.44 -15.96
N ASP A 4 -5.71 -2.69 -16.36
CA ASP A 4 -6.49 -1.96 -15.39
C ASP A 4 -7.24 -3.00 -14.55
N ASP A 5 -6.64 -3.38 -13.41
CA ASP A 5 -7.17 -4.39 -12.49
C ASP A 5 -8.53 -3.96 -11.90
N THR A 6 -9.01 -2.74 -12.21
CA THR A 6 -10.33 -2.22 -11.85
C THR A 6 -11.46 -3.20 -12.20
N SER A 7 -11.50 -3.74 -13.43
CA SER A 7 -12.58 -4.66 -13.83
C SER A 7 -12.59 -5.95 -12.99
N HIS A 8 -11.41 -6.46 -12.63
CA HIS A 8 -11.27 -7.62 -11.73
C HIS A 8 -11.88 -7.31 -10.36
N PHE A 9 -11.49 -6.19 -9.74
CA PHE A 9 -11.98 -5.83 -8.41
C PHE A 9 -13.46 -5.39 -8.40
N GLN A 10 -13.96 -4.78 -9.48
CA GLN A 10 -15.39 -4.47 -9.62
C GLN A 10 -16.27 -5.72 -9.69
N SER A 11 -15.72 -6.85 -10.16
CA SER A 11 -16.43 -8.14 -10.20
C SER A 11 -16.57 -8.81 -8.81
N ILE A 12 -15.81 -8.35 -7.81
CA ILE A 12 -15.84 -8.87 -6.44
C ILE A 12 -16.77 -7.97 -5.62
N ALA A 13 -17.93 -8.49 -5.20
CA ALA A 13 -19.02 -7.68 -4.63
C ALA A 13 -18.59 -6.75 -3.47
N TRP A 14 -17.89 -7.29 -2.46
CA TRP A 14 -17.46 -6.52 -1.28
C TRP A 14 -16.36 -5.49 -1.61
N VAL A 15 -15.48 -5.80 -2.57
CA VAL A 15 -14.47 -4.83 -3.04
C VAL A 15 -15.14 -3.73 -3.84
N SER A 16 -16.04 -4.09 -4.75
CA SER A 16 -16.83 -3.18 -5.59
C SER A 16 -17.60 -2.16 -4.74
N GLU A 17 -18.10 -2.56 -3.57
CA GLU A 17 -18.70 -1.65 -2.60
C GLU A 17 -17.71 -0.63 -2.05
N LEU A 18 -16.52 -1.06 -1.63
CA LEU A 18 -15.44 -0.15 -1.19
C LEU A 18 -14.93 0.74 -2.34
N LEU A 19 -14.91 0.24 -3.57
CA LEU A 19 -14.51 1.03 -4.75
C LEU A 19 -15.48 2.16 -5.09
N ARG A 20 -16.75 2.04 -4.67
CA ARG A 20 -17.77 3.10 -4.84
C ARG A 20 -17.72 4.19 -3.78
N ASP A 21 -16.86 4.06 -2.76
CA ASP A 21 -16.69 5.07 -1.72
C ASP A 21 -16.15 6.40 -2.32
N GLU A 22 -17.05 7.39 -2.44
CA GLU A 22 -16.73 8.70 -2.99
C GLU A 22 -15.81 9.53 -2.06
N SER A 23 -15.45 9.06 -0.87
CA SER A 23 -14.38 9.69 -0.10
C SER A 23 -12.98 9.30 -0.60
N PHE A 24 -12.88 8.36 -1.56
CA PHE A 24 -11.62 7.88 -2.12
C PHE A 24 -11.51 8.12 -3.63
N VAL A 25 -10.29 8.15 -4.13
CA VAL A 25 -9.96 8.12 -5.56
C VAL A 25 -9.21 6.83 -5.85
N THR A 26 -9.67 6.10 -6.86
CA THR A 26 -9.06 4.84 -7.31
C THR A 26 -8.03 5.11 -8.40
N ILE A 27 -6.84 4.51 -8.27
CA ILE A 27 -5.76 4.58 -9.23
C ILE A 27 -5.07 3.22 -9.38
N THR A 28 -4.34 3.04 -10.48
CA THR A 28 -3.36 1.95 -10.58
C THR A 28 -2.29 2.13 -9.50
N THR A 29 -1.92 1.03 -8.85
CA THR A 29 -0.90 1.02 -7.80
C THR A 29 0.47 1.46 -8.36
N PRO A 30 1.04 2.60 -7.93
CA PRO A 30 2.23 3.18 -8.55
C PRO A 30 3.48 2.29 -8.48
N SER A 31 3.68 1.58 -7.37
CA SER A 31 4.81 0.66 -7.16
C SER A 31 4.73 -0.62 -7.99
N ARG A 32 3.61 -0.84 -8.70
CA ARG A 32 3.48 -1.91 -9.69
C ARG A 32 3.83 -1.49 -11.11
N VAL A 33 4.17 -0.21 -11.32
CA VAL A 33 4.65 0.30 -12.60
C VAL A 33 6.17 0.31 -12.56
N LEU A 34 6.82 -0.43 -13.47
CA LEU A 34 8.27 -0.45 -13.57
C LEU A 34 8.79 0.95 -13.94
N LYS A 35 9.70 1.47 -13.12
CA LYS A 35 10.32 2.78 -13.31
C LYS A 35 11.72 2.65 -13.91
N PRO A 36 12.21 3.65 -14.68
CA PRO A 36 13.54 3.60 -15.31
C PRO A 36 14.70 3.47 -14.31
N THR A 37 14.50 3.92 -13.07
CA THR A 37 15.50 3.94 -12.00
C THR A 37 15.49 2.68 -11.12
N ALA A 38 14.70 1.66 -11.50
CA ALA A 38 14.64 0.33 -10.89
C ALA A 38 14.19 0.28 -9.41
N GLU A 39 13.71 1.39 -8.86
CA GLU A 39 12.91 1.38 -7.65
C GLU A 39 11.60 0.61 -7.87
N ASP A 40 11.04 0.11 -6.77
CA ASP A 40 9.83 -0.71 -6.72
C ASP A 40 9.89 -2.04 -7.51
N THR A 41 11.05 -2.44 -8.04
CA THR A 41 11.20 -3.72 -8.78
C THR A 41 10.72 -4.94 -8.00
N PHE A 42 10.76 -4.91 -6.66
CA PHE A 42 10.13 -5.94 -5.85
C PHE A 42 8.63 -6.09 -6.20
N PHE A 43 7.84 -5.02 -6.10
CA PHE A 43 6.40 -5.02 -6.40
C PHE A 43 6.07 -4.99 -7.90
N ALA A 44 6.86 -4.28 -8.71
CA ALA A 44 6.61 -4.12 -10.14
C ALA A 44 6.95 -5.38 -10.95
N THR A 45 7.89 -6.21 -10.49
CA THR A 45 8.35 -7.39 -11.23
C THR A 45 8.34 -8.66 -10.39
N THR A 46 9.01 -8.68 -9.24
CA THR A 46 9.29 -9.92 -8.50
C THR A 46 8.01 -10.59 -7.99
N ILE A 47 7.08 -9.82 -7.44
CA ILE A 47 5.80 -10.32 -6.92
C ILE A 47 4.60 -9.88 -7.78
N ASN A 48 4.84 -9.61 -9.08
CA ASN A 48 3.82 -9.24 -10.05
C ASN A 48 3.55 -10.37 -11.05
N SER A 49 2.81 -11.39 -10.62
CA SER A 49 2.44 -12.53 -11.47
C SER A 49 1.12 -13.16 -11.01
N PRO A 50 0.45 -13.97 -11.86
CA PRO A 50 -0.77 -14.67 -11.48
C PRO A 50 -0.63 -15.60 -10.26
N SER A 51 0.58 -16.11 -9.97
CA SER A 51 0.81 -16.96 -8.79
C SER A 51 1.21 -16.16 -7.54
N THR A 52 1.58 -14.88 -7.67
CA THR A 52 2.01 -14.02 -6.56
C THR A 52 0.93 -12.97 -6.23
N ILE A 53 1.15 -11.68 -6.50
CA ILE A 53 0.06 -10.68 -6.47
C ILE A 53 -0.54 -10.60 -7.87
N ALA A 54 -1.65 -11.31 -8.07
CA ALA A 54 -2.31 -11.48 -9.36
C ALA A 54 -2.98 -10.19 -9.86
N ALA A 55 -3.56 -9.41 -8.95
CA ALA A 55 -4.19 -8.12 -9.24
C ALA A 55 -3.98 -7.17 -8.07
N CYS A 56 -3.82 -5.87 -8.34
CA CYS A 56 -3.61 -4.87 -7.29
C CYS A 56 -4.08 -3.46 -7.69
N LEU A 57 -4.86 -2.82 -6.82
CA LEU A 57 -5.43 -1.49 -7.05
C LEU A 57 -5.29 -0.63 -5.79
N THR A 58 -5.06 0.67 -5.95
CA THR A 58 -4.91 1.59 -4.82
C THR A 58 -6.04 2.60 -4.80
N GLN A 59 -6.56 2.88 -3.61
CA GLN A 59 -7.40 4.02 -3.30
C GLN A 59 -6.68 4.93 -2.32
N TYR A 60 -6.74 6.25 -2.55
CA TYR A 60 -6.32 7.23 -1.55
C TYR A 60 -7.51 8.10 -1.15
N ARG A 61 -7.56 8.52 0.13
CA ARG A 61 -8.60 9.42 0.62
C ARG A 61 -8.47 10.76 -0.08
N ARG A 62 -9.58 11.26 -0.62
CA ARG A 62 -9.64 12.57 -1.28
C ARG A 62 -9.13 13.64 -0.31
N PRO A 63 -8.20 14.49 -0.75
CA PRO A 63 -7.76 15.60 0.08
C PRO A 63 -8.93 16.50 0.45
N SER A 64 -8.97 16.96 1.70
CA SER A 64 -9.86 18.06 2.05
C SER A 64 -9.50 19.29 1.19
N PRO A 65 -10.47 20.04 0.66
CA PRO A 65 -10.21 21.27 -0.10
C PRO A 65 -9.36 22.31 0.65
N SER A 66 -9.33 22.22 1.99
CA SER A 66 -8.54 23.09 2.86
C SER A 66 -7.05 22.74 2.93
N ILE A 67 -6.64 21.53 2.53
CA ILE A 67 -5.25 21.07 2.61
C ILE A 67 -4.55 21.35 1.27
N LYS A 68 -3.46 22.11 1.33
CA LYS A 68 -2.60 22.38 0.17
C LYS A 68 -1.55 21.27 0.02
N PRO A 69 -1.25 20.82 -1.21
CA PRO A 69 -0.11 19.94 -1.47
C PRO A 69 1.20 20.55 -0.99
N LEU A 70 2.14 19.72 -0.54
CA LEU A 70 3.46 20.17 -0.07
C LEU A 70 4.32 20.69 -1.22
N SER A 71 4.17 20.11 -2.41
CA SER A 71 4.81 20.55 -3.65
C SER A 71 3.95 20.22 -4.87
N PRO A 72 4.20 20.85 -6.04
CA PRO A 72 3.46 20.56 -7.27
C PRO A 72 3.49 19.07 -7.62
N GLY A 73 2.33 18.49 -7.93
CA GLY A 73 2.19 17.07 -8.29
C GLY A 73 2.04 16.11 -7.10
N THR A 74 2.11 16.60 -5.85
CA THR A 74 1.83 15.79 -4.66
C THR A 74 0.34 15.74 -4.34
N ILE A 75 -0.08 14.64 -3.72
CA ILE A 75 -1.47 14.39 -3.31
C ILE A 75 -1.50 14.35 -1.79
N PRO A 76 -2.10 15.37 -1.13
CA PRO A 76 -2.23 15.38 0.32
C PRO A 76 -3.25 14.34 0.77
N THR A 77 -2.80 13.23 1.35
CA THR A 77 -3.68 12.15 1.82
C THR A 77 -3.15 11.56 3.11
N ASP A 78 -4.04 11.27 4.06
CA ASP A 78 -3.69 10.67 5.34
C ASP A 78 -4.09 9.19 5.41
N GLU A 79 -4.80 8.67 4.42
CA GLU A 79 -5.33 7.31 4.41
C GLU A 79 -5.31 6.73 3.00
N ILE A 80 -4.85 5.48 2.88
CA ILE A 80 -4.94 4.72 1.63
C ILE A 80 -5.48 3.31 1.88
N ARG A 81 -5.95 2.68 0.80
CA ARG A 81 -6.35 1.28 0.74
C ARG A 81 -5.69 0.64 -0.48
N ILE A 82 -5.09 -0.52 -0.32
CA ILE A 82 -4.59 -1.35 -1.40
C ILE A 82 -5.41 -2.63 -1.43
N PHE A 83 -6.06 -2.88 -2.55
CA PHE A 83 -6.75 -4.13 -2.81
C PHE A 83 -5.78 -5.06 -3.51
N CYS A 84 -5.59 -6.27 -3.00
CA CYS A 84 -4.70 -7.25 -3.60
C CYS A 84 -5.38 -8.62 -3.71
N THR A 85 -5.23 -9.26 -4.87
CA THR A 85 -5.60 -10.67 -5.05
C THR A 85 -4.33 -11.49 -5.03
N LEU A 86 -4.22 -12.37 -4.04
CA LEU A 86 -3.03 -13.13 -3.72
C LEU A 86 -3.19 -14.57 -4.20
N GLY A 87 -2.21 -15.05 -4.96
CA GLY A 87 -2.03 -16.44 -5.32
C GLY A 87 -1.26 -17.23 -4.27
N THR A 88 -0.92 -18.50 -4.58
CA THR A 88 -0.26 -19.43 -3.65
C THR A 88 1.27 -19.39 -3.69
N GLY A 89 1.86 -18.66 -4.63
CA GLY A 89 3.31 -18.56 -4.84
C GLY A 89 4.06 -17.76 -3.76
N LEU A 90 3.32 -17.18 -2.80
CA LEU A 90 3.85 -16.38 -1.69
C LEU A 90 3.60 -17.05 -0.33
N ASN A 91 3.31 -18.36 -0.32
CA ASN A 91 2.94 -19.09 0.88
C ASN A 91 4.15 -19.40 1.77
N GLY A 92 3.96 -19.24 3.08
CA GLY A 92 4.90 -19.76 4.09
C GLY A 92 4.48 -21.10 4.68
N TYR A 93 3.19 -21.41 4.59
CA TYR A 93 2.57 -22.68 4.98
C TYR A 93 1.48 -23.01 3.95
N PRO A 94 1.11 -24.29 3.72
CA PRO A 94 0.06 -24.64 2.77
C PRO A 94 -1.22 -23.80 2.95
N GLY A 95 -1.55 -23.00 1.94
CA GLY A 95 -2.73 -22.14 1.93
C GLY A 95 -2.63 -20.86 2.77
N VAL A 96 -1.46 -20.50 3.30
CA VAL A 96 -1.28 -19.32 4.16
C VAL A 96 -0.13 -18.45 3.65
N LEU A 97 -0.41 -17.16 3.45
CA LEU A 97 0.57 -16.18 3.02
C LEU A 97 1.74 -16.11 4.01
N HIS A 98 2.96 -16.08 3.49
CA HIS A 98 4.16 -15.97 4.33
C HIS A 98 4.11 -14.69 5.19
N GLY A 99 4.47 -14.78 6.47
CA GLY A 99 4.43 -13.63 7.38
C GLY A 99 5.30 -12.45 6.94
N GLY A 100 6.43 -12.74 6.27
CA GLY A 100 7.24 -11.70 5.60
C GLY A 100 6.48 -10.96 4.50
N MET A 101 5.61 -11.64 3.74
CA MET A 101 4.80 -11.00 2.71
C MET A 101 3.66 -10.16 3.28
N VAL A 102 3.04 -10.60 4.37
CA VAL A 102 2.11 -9.76 5.15
C VAL A 102 2.81 -8.47 5.61
N ALA A 103 4.02 -8.57 6.16
CA ALA A 103 4.79 -7.41 6.59
C ALA A 103 5.14 -6.49 5.41
N SER A 104 5.58 -7.03 4.28
CA SER A 104 5.88 -6.24 3.08
C SER A 104 4.65 -5.54 2.49
N LEU A 105 3.46 -6.15 2.52
CA LEU A 105 2.21 -5.49 2.08
C LEU A 105 1.86 -4.31 2.98
N LEU A 106 2.04 -4.46 4.30
CA LEU A 106 1.80 -3.39 5.27
C LEU A 106 2.81 -2.25 5.10
N ASP A 107 4.10 -2.56 4.92
CA ASP A 107 5.14 -1.56 4.64
C ASP A 107 4.86 -0.80 3.35
N GLU A 108 4.55 -1.51 2.26
CA GLU A 108 4.22 -0.90 0.97
C GLU A 108 3.02 0.04 1.07
N CYS A 109 1.94 -0.42 1.72
CA CYS A 109 0.74 0.38 1.91
C CYS A 109 1.04 1.65 2.71
N MET A 110 1.72 1.55 3.84
CA MET A 110 2.02 2.72 4.65
C MET A 110 3.02 3.68 3.97
N GLY A 111 4.01 3.15 3.25
CA GLY A 111 5.00 3.93 2.50
C GLY A 111 4.40 4.69 1.32
N LEU A 112 3.42 4.12 0.61
CA LEU A 112 2.76 4.79 -0.52
C LEU A 112 2.03 6.08 -0.11
N ILE A 113 1.54 6.17 1.13
CA ILE A 113 0.99 7.43 1.67
C ILE A 113 2.03 8.54 1.57
N LEU A 114 3.26 8.27 1.99
CA LEU A 114 4.34 9.26 1.96
C LEU A 114 4.80 9.56 0.54
N SER A 115 4.84 8.56 -0.33
CA SER A 115 5.10 8.77 -1.76
C SER A 115 4.12 9.75 -2.39
N PHE A 116 2.83 9.65 -2.07
CA PHE A 116 1.82 10.61 -2.54
C PHE A 116 2.02 12.01 -1.96
N ASN A 117 2.28 12.13 -0.66
CA ASN A 117 2.42 13.43 -0.01
C ASN A 117 3.72 14.17 -0.39
N LEU A 118 4.78 13.44 -0.74
CA LEU A 118 6.13 13.98 -0.89
C LEU A 118 6.70 13.86 -2.31
N GLY A 119 5.94 13.31 -3.25
CA GLY A 119 6.36 13.19 -4.65
C GLY A 119 7.39 12.07 -4.85
N GLY A 120 7.21 10.95 -4.14
CA GLY A 120 8.04 9.75 -4.28
C GLY A 120 8.02 9.21 -5.71
N GLY A 121 9.16 8.73 -6.19
CA GLY A 121 9.35 8.25 -7.57
C GLY A 121 9.82 9.30 -8.57
N ASN A 122 10.05 10.55 -8.14
CA ASN A 122 10.75 11.54 -8.96
C ASN A 122 12.28 11.29 -8.90
N PRO A 123 13.00 11.34 -10.04
CA PRO A 123 14.45 11.18 -10.05
C PRO A 123 15.16 12.12 -9.09
N GLY A 124 16.04 11.59 -8.24
CA GLY A 124 16.83 12.38 -7.28
C GLY A 124 16.13 12.74 -5.96
N HIS A 125 14.86 12.34 -5.74
CA HIS A 125 14.22 12.48 -4.43
C HIS A 125 14.66 11.37 -3.47
N THR A 126 15.33 11.74 -2.38
CA THR A 126 15.48 10.85 -1.23
C THR A 126 14.20 10.91 -0.41
N GLY A 127 13.32 9.93 -0.58
CA GLY A 127 12.08 9.85 0.20
C GLY A 127 12.32 9.38 1.64
N PRO A 128 11.29 9.45 2.51
CA PRO A 128 11.34 8.82 3.81
C PRO A 128 11.60 7.32 3.70
N VAL A 129 12.28 6.77 4.69
CA VAL A 129 12.56 5.33 4.78
C VAL A 129 11.95 4.75 6.05
N THR A 130 11.62 3.45 6.01
CA THR A 130 11.13 2.70 7.16
C THR A 130 12.21 2.63 8.23
N ALA A 131 11.96 3.22 9.41
CA ALA A 131 12.86 3.12 10.56
C ALA A 131 12.52 1.91 11.43
N TYR A 132 11.23 1.62 11.63
CA TYR A 132 10.78 0.34 12.17
C TYR A 132 9.38 0.01 11.65
N LEU A 133 9.09 -1.30 11.63
CA LEU A 133 7.78 -1.87 11.38
C LEU A 133 7.51 -2.93 12.45
N ASN A 134 6.42 -2.78 13.19
CA ASN A 134 5.99 -3.74 14.21
C ASN A 134 4.65 -4.35 13.80
N THR A 135 4.67 -5.64 13.45
CA THR A 135 3.52 -6.35 12.87
C THR A 135 2.96 -7.39 13.84
N LYS A 136 1.64 -7.35 14.04
CA LYS A 136 0.87 -8.32 14.81
C LYS A 136 0.02 -9.20 13.89
N PHE A 137 0.27 -10.50 13.93
CA PHE A 137 -0.49 -11.51 13.19
C PHE A 137 -1.64 -12.02 14.06
N THR A 138 -2.89 -11.75 13.66
CA THR A 138 -4.10 -12.07 14.44
C THR A 138 -4.86 -13.27 13.87
N ARG A 139 -4.97 -13.35 12.53
CA ARG A 139 -5.55 -14.47 11.80
C ARG A 139 -4.69 -14.77 10.57
N PRO A 140 -4.67 -16.02 10.08
CA PRO A 140 -3.97 -16.35 8.84
C PRO A 140 -4.57 -15.57 7.66
N VAL A 141 -3.70 -15.08 6.77
CA VAL A 141 -4.10 -14.56 5.46
C VAL A 141 -4.14 -15.74 4.50
N LEU A 142 -5.35 -16.22 4.19
CA LEU A 142 -5.55 -17.43 3.40
C LEU A 142 -5.34 -17.17 1.89
N THR A 143 -4.63 -18.08 1.23
CA THR A 143 -4.34 -18.02 -0.21
C THR A 143 -4.89 -19.24 -0.95
N PRO A 144 -5.41 -19.09 -2.18
CA PRO A 144 -5.62 -17.82 -2.86
C PRO A 144 -6.77 -17.01 -2.23
N GLY A 145 -6.72 -15.68 -2.35
CA GLY A 145 -7.76 -14.82 -1.78
C GLY A 145 -7.56 -13.34 -2.10
N THR A 146 -8.63 -12.55 -1.93
CA THR A 146 -8.60 -11.10 -2.10
C THR A 146 -8.69 -10.42 -0.74
N PHE A 147 -7.85 -9.41 -0.53
CA PHE A 147 -7.73 -8.67 0.73
C PHE A 147 -7.67 -7.18 0.48
N VAL A 148 -7.99 -6.41 1.51
CA VAL A 148 -7.72 -4.97 1.56
C VAL A 148 -6.67 -4.70 2.62
N VAL A 149 -5.62 -3.98 2.24
CA VAL A 149 -4.58 -3.45 3.12
C VAL A 149 -4.88 -1.97 3.31
N THR A 150 -5.00 -1.50 4.54
CA THR A 150 -5.26 -0.10 4.85
C THR A 150 -4.07 0.52 5.56
N GLY A 151 -3.85 1.82 5.35
CA GLY A 151 -2.84 2.60 6.05
C GLY A 151 -3.39 3.96 6.40
N LYS A 152 -3.08 4.46 7.60
CA LYS A 152 -3.49 5.78 8.07
C LYS A 152 -2.40 6.47 8.89
N VAL A 153 -2.08 7.71 8.54
CA VAL A 153 -1.15 8.55 9.31
C VAL A 153 -1.79 8.92 10.64
N THR A 154 -1.09 8.66 11.74
CA THR A 154 -1.53 8.99 13.10
C THR A 154 -0.77 10.17 13.69
N GLU A 155 0.50 10.33 13.33
CA GLU A 155 1.33 11.45 13.75
C GLU A 155 2.28 11.88 12.62
N SER A 156 2.45 13.19 12.46
CA SER A 156 3.45 13.79 11.56
C SER A 156 4.21 14.88 12.32
N ASN A 157 5.52 14.72 12.45
CA ASN A 157 6.38 15.64 13.19
C ASN A 157 7.42 16.25 12.25
N ASP A 158 7.39 17.58 12.11
CA ASP A 158 8.35 18.41 11.37
C ASP A 158 8.62 17.95 9.91
N ASN A 159 7.65 17.31 9.26
CA ASN A 159 7.82 16.68 7.94
C ASN A 159 9.07 15.79 7.86
N ARG A 160 9.37 15.10 8.97
CA ARG A 160 10.56 14.27 9.11
C ARG A 160 10.26 12.91 9.67
N LYS A 161 9.25 12.80 10.53
CA LYS A 161 8.86 11.55 11.17
C LYS A 161 7.36 11.37 11.01
N TRP A 162 6.97 10.20 10.53
CA TRP A 162 5.56 9.84 10.36
C TRP A 162 5.29 8.53 11.06
N LYS A 163 4.35 8.54 12.01
CA LYS A 163 3.78 7.31 12.53
C LYS A 163 2.54 6.97 11.71
N ILE A 164 2.50 5.75 11.22
CA ILE A 164 1.43 5.24 10.37
C ILE A 164 1.01 3.91 10.96
N VAL A 165 -0.30 3.68 11.00
CA VAL A 165 -0.87 2.38 11.36
C VAL A 165 -1.54 1.77 10.15
N GLY A 166 -1.52 0.45 10.06
CA GLY A 166 -2.17 -0.26 8.96
C GLY A 166 -2.71 -1.61 9.37
N ASP A 167 -3.63 -2.14 8.56
CA ASP A 167 -4.22 -3.46 8.77
C ASP A 167 -4.50 -4.18 7.44
N ILE A 168 -4.53 -5.52 7.49
CA ILE A 168 -5.01 -6.38 6.41
C ILE A 168 -6.35 -6.98 6.83
N ARG A 169 -7.37 -6.85 5.99
CA ARG A 169 -8.70 -7.44 6.21
C ARG A 169 -9.11 -8.40 5.10
N ASP A 170 -9.84 -9.43 5.50
CA ASP A 170 -10.49 -10.39 4.60
C ASP A 170 -11.84 -9.87 4.07
N ALA A 171 -12.53 -10.70 3.29
CA ALA A 171 -13.82 -10.40 2.69
C ALA A 171 -14.95 -10.17 3.71
N ASP A 172 -14.81 -10.72 4.93
CA ASP A 172 -15.77 -10.56 6.02
C ASP A 172 -15.45 -9.32 6.89
N GLY A 173 -14.40 -8.56 6.53
CA GLY A 173 -13.93 -7.40 7.26
C GLY A 173 -13.14 -7.75 8.53
N ASN A 174 -12.79 -9.02 8.75
CA ASN A 174 -11.98 -9.40 9.89
C ASN A 174 -10.55 -8.92 9.70
N VAL A 175 -9.97 -8.37 10.77
CA VAL A 175 -8.55 -8.04 10.79
C VAL A 175 -7.72 -9.33 10.88
N CYS A 176 -6.91 -9.57 9.86
CA CYS A 176 -5.94 -10.65 9.79
C CYS A 176 -4.61 -10.26 10.42
N SER A 177 -4.12 -9.06 10.12
CA SER A 177 -2.85 -8.55 10.65
C SER A 177 -2.91 -7.03 10.79
N GLN A 178 -2.14 -6.48 11.71
CA GLN A 178 -2.02 -5.04 11.94
C GLN A 178 -0.56 -4.67 12.10
N ALA A 179 -0.19 -3.43 11.77
CA ALA A 179 1.12 -2.91 12.05
C ALA A 179 1.09 -1.45 12.48
N GLU A 180 2.11 -1.07 13.24
CA GLU A 180 2.55 0.31 13.40
C GLU A 180 3.92 0.45 12.71
N CYS A 181 4.12 1.58 12.04
CA CYS A 181 5.34 1.89 11.33
C CYS A 181 5.79 3.32 11.63
N LEU A 182 7.11 3.50 11.74
CA LEU A 182 7.73 4.81 11.76
C LEU A 182 8.56 4.99 10.50
N TYR A 183 8.22 6.01 9.71
CA TYR A 183 9.06 6.49 8.62
C TYR A 183 9.87 7.70 9.06
N VAL A 184 11.10 7.79 8.56
CA VAL A 184 12.01 8.91 8.84
C VAL A 184 12.60 9.44 7.54
N GLN A 185 12.57 10.75 7.35
CA GLN A 185 13.33 11.43 6.32
C GLN A 185 14.82 11.43 6.72
N PRO A 186 15.71 10.74 5.99
CA PRO A 186 17.14 10.75 6.28
C PRO A 186 17.69 12.18 6.24
N ARG A 187 18.67 12.48 7.10
CA ARG A 187 19.45 13.72 6.98
C ARG A 187 20.36 13.58 5.76
N SER A 188 20.43 14.60 4.92
CA SER A 188 21.50 14.69 3.92
C SER A 188 22.84 14.53 4.63
N LYS A 189 23.74 13.69 4.09
CA LYS A 189 25.14 13.71 4.52
C LYS A 189 25.69 15.11 4.17
N ILE A 190 26.18 15.82 5.18
CA ILE A 190 26.95 17.06 5.01
C ILE A 190 28.22 16.72 4.24
#